data_AF-A0A448UBV3-F1
#
_entry.id   AF-A0A448UBV3-F1
#
_cell.length_a   1.000
_cell.length_b   1.000
_cell.length_c   1.000
_cell.angle_alpha   90.00
_cell.angle_beta   90.00
_cell.angle_gamma   90.00
#
_symmetry.space_group_name_H-M   'P 1'
#
loop_
_entity.id
_entity.type
_entity.pdbx_description
1 polymer ?
#
loop_
_entity_poly.entity_id
_entity_poly.type
_entity_poly.pdbx_seq_one_letter_code
_entity_poly.pdbx_strand_id
1 'polypeptide(L)'
;MHPIVVSLSVAFALTACGGNMPQAQKEAAAAEIVQLFVQGCAAWRGDATQVAEWAERQQFTRLNAEAVKRLPHGMMEQNVQTVWQTERNGTVFYLNTNAEGCSVKTVVADETAVRKQFAAVAEQAGAKVKARFHSDETATSIFPFRRLTYAWQFEDGKRALLTANTSPSDYVPVQAALFFARQPAEN
;
A
#
# COMPACT_ATOMS: atom_id res chain seq x y z
N MET A 1 -19.40 2.68 62.34
CA MET A 1 -20.54 2.73 61.39
C MET A 1 -20.00 3.27 60.08
N HIS A 2 -19.96 2.43 59.05
CA HIS A 2 -19.33 2.68 57.75
C HIS A 2 -20.32 3.37 56.78
N PRO A 3 -19.88 4.29 55.91
CA PRO A 3 -20.56 4.52 54.65
C PRO A 3 -19.92 3.65 53.55
N ILE A 4 -20.80 2.94 52.84
CA ILE A 4 -20.53 2.07 51.72
C ILE A 4 -20.20 2.93 50.50
N VAL A 5 -18.98 2.80 49.97
CA VAL A 5 -18.59 3.35 48.66
C VAL A 5 -19.17 2.44 47.59
N VAL A 6 -20.20 2.90 46.88
CA VAL A 6 -20.72 2.19 45.72
C VAL A 6 -19.81 2.52 44.53
N SER A 7 -18.80 1.68 44.31
CA SER A 7 -18.02 1.66 43.06
C SER A 7 -18.91 1.13 41.95
N LEU A 8 -19.38 2.02 41.08
CA LEU A 8 -20.09 1.69 39.86
C LEU A 8 -19.08 1.18 38.83
N SER A 9 -18.81 -0.13 38.84
CA SER A 9 -18.00 -0.80 37.81
C SER A 9 -18.83 -0.87 36.53
N VAL A 10 -18.63 0.10 35.63
CA VAL A 10 -19.15 0.05 34.26
C VAL A 10 -18.37 -1.05 33.51
N ALA A 11 -18.95 -2.25 33.45
CA ALA A 11 -18.48 -3.31 32.59
C ALA A 11 -18.87 -2.98 31.14
N PHE A 12 -17.94 -2.41 30.37
CA PHE A 12 -18.06 -2.36 28.92
C PHE A 12 -17.96 -3.78 28.37
N ALA A 13 -19.11 -4.40 28.11
CA ALA A 13 -19.20 -5.62 27.33
C ALA A 13 -18.89 -5.29 25.86
N LEU A 14 -17.62 -5.43 25.47
CA LEU A 14 -17.23 -5.47 24.07
C LEU A 14 -17.63 -6.83 23.49
N THR A 15 -18.85 -6.89 22.95
CA THR A 15 -19.27 -7.97 22.07
C THR A 15 -18.47 -7.89 20.78
N ALA A 16 -17.40 -8.67 20.68
CA ALA A 16 -16.66 -8.90 19.45
C ALA A 16 -17.49 -9.79 18.50
N CYS A 17 -18.41 -9.15 17.77
CA CYS A 17 -19.05 -9.73 16.59
C CYS A 17 -18.23 -9.33 15.35
N GLY A 18 -17.96 -10.30 14.49
CA GLY A 18 -16.99 -10.22 13.40
C GLY A 18 -17.16 -9.05 12.43
N GLY A 19 -16.04 -8.39 12.16
CA GLY A 19 -15.50 -8.49 10.81
C GLY A 19 -15.44 -7.23 9.96
N ASN A 20 -15.59 -6.02 10.50
CA ASN A 20 -15.29 -4.80 9.76
C ASN A 20 -14.29 -3.95 10.54
N MET A 21 -13.10 -3.76 9.97
CA MET A 21 -12.12 -2.80 10.48
C MET A 21 -12.78 -1.41 10.56
N PRO A 22 -12.66 -0.69 11.69
CA PRO A 22 -13.23 0.65 11.82
C PRO A 22 -12.74 1.59 10.71
N GLN A 23 -13.61 2.50 10.27
CA GLN A 23 -13.29 3.44 9.19
C GLN A 23 -12.01 4.23 9.44
N ALA A 24 -11.82 4.72 10.68
CA ALA A 24 -10.60 5.43 11.08
C ALA A 24 -9.33 4.58 10.90
N GLN A 25 -9.42 3.26 11.11
CA GLN A 25 -8.29 2.36 10.92
C GLN A 25 -8.04 2.09 9.42
N LYS A 26 -9.10 2.00 8.60
CA LYS A 26 -8.98 1.93 7.12
C LYS A 26 -8.31 3.19 6.55
N GLU A 27 -8.65 4.37 7.07
CA GLU A 27 -8.02 5.65 6.69
C GLU A 27 -6.57 5.74 7.15
N ALA A 28 -6.25 5.27 8.35
CA ALA A 28 -4.87 5.17 8.82
C ALA A 28 -4.04 4.20 7.96
N ALA A 29 -4.62 3.06 7.58
CA ALA A 29 -3.98 2.11 6.67
C ALA A 29 -3.77 2.73 5.26
N ALA A 30 -4.70 3.57 4.80
CA ALA A 30 -4.55 4.31 3.55
C ALA A 30 -3.37 5.29 3.58
N ALA A 31 -3.19 6.02 4.70
CA ALA A 31 -2.03 6.87 4.92
C ALA A 31 -0.72 6.09 4.95
N GLU A 32 -0.71 4.97 5.69
CA GLU A 32 0.49 4.15 5.84
C GLU A 32 0.93 3.55 4.50
N ILE A 33 0.03 2.96 3.70
CA ILE A 33 0.43 2.36 2.42
C ILE A 33 1.02 3.41 1.46
N VAL A 34 0.45 4.61 1.41
CA VAL A 34 0.97 5.70 0.57
C VAL A 34 2.33 6.16 1.07
N GLN A 35 2.50 6.29 2.39
CA GLN A 35 3.80 6.66 2.98
C GLN A 35 4.88 5.60 2.69
N LEU A 36 4.57 4.32 2.91
CA LEU A 36 5.46 3.21 2.61
C LEU A 36 5.83 3.17 1.12
N PHE A 37 4.87 3.45 0.24
CA PHE A 37 5.13 3.55 -1.19
C PHE A 37 6.07 4.70 -1.54
N VAL A 38 5.85 5.90 -0.97
CA VAL A 38 6.71 7.05 -1.24
C VAL A 38 8.14 6.80 -0.73
N GLN A 39 8.29 6.29 0.49
CA GLN A 39 9.60 6.10 1.14
C GLN A 39 10.36 4.88 0.62
N GLY A 40 9.64 3.79 0.33
CA GLY A 40 10.22 2.52 -0.08
C GLY A 40 10.33 2.35 -1.57
N CYS A 41 9.41 2.89 -2.36
CA CYS A 41 9.40 2.72 -3.81
C CYS A 41 9.79 3.98 -4.58
N ALA A 42 9.05 5.06 -4.39
CA ALA A 42 9.23 6.28 -5.18
C ALA A 42 10.58 6.96 -4.91
N ALA A 43 11.00 7.03 -3.64
CA ALA A 43 12.29 7.63 -3.24
C ALA A 43 13.49 6.96 -3.91
N TRP A 44 13.40 5.65 -4.15
CA TRP A 44 14.46 4.84 -4.76
C TRP A 44 14.21 4.52 -6.23
N ARG A 45 13.22 5.17 -6.85
CA ARG A 45 12.82 4.99 -8.25
C ARG A 45 12.63 3.51 -8.63
N GLY A 46 12.10 2.72 -7.70
CA GLY A 46 11.90 1.27 -7.88
C GLY A 46 13.19 0.45 -8.01
N ASP A 47 14.34 0.96 -7.59
CA ASP A 47 15.58 0.18 -7.59
C ASP A 47 15.57 -0.92 -6.54
N ALA A 48 15.55 -2.18 -6.99
CA ALA A 48 15.37 -3.34 -6.12
C ALA A 48 16.42 -3.43 -5.01
N THR A 49 17.68 -3.06 -5.29
CA THR A 49 18.75 -3.08 -4.30
C THR A 49 18.53 -2.00 -3.24
N GLN A 50 18.26 -0.76 -3.66
CA GLN A 50 18.00 0.35 -2.74
C GLN A 50 16.72 0.14 -1.91
N VAL A 51 15.68 -0.41 -2.54
CA VAL A 51 14.41 -0.79 -1.89
C VAL A 51 14.67 -1.87 -0.83
N ALA A 52 15.47 -2.88 -1.14
CA ALA A 52 15.84 -3.95 -0.22
C ALA A 52 16.60 -3.40 1.00
N GLU A 53 17.62 -2.58 0.77
CA GLU A 53 18.39 -1.94 1.85
C GLU A 53 17.49 -1.06 2.72
N TRP A 54 16.55 -0.33 2.12
CA TRP A 54 15.58 0.46 2.88
C TRP A 54 14.67 -0.45 3.73
N ALA A 55 14.14 -1.53 3.17
CA ALA A 55 13.28 -2.47 3.90
C ALA A 55 14.00 -3.10 5.10
N GLU A 56 15.26 -3.46 4.93
CA GLU A 56 16.11 -4.00 6.01
C GLU A 56 16.37 -2.95 7.10
N ARG A 57 16.67 -1.69 6.75
CA ARG A 57 16.80 -0.60 7.71
C ARG A 57 15.50 -0.32 8.47
N GLN A 58 14.35 -0.53 7.84
CA GLN A 58 13.03 -0.41 8.46
C GLN A 58 12.60 -1.67 9.23
N GLN A 59 13.49 -2.67 9.33
CA GLN A 59 13.28 -3.94 10.03
C GLN A 59 12.09 -4.73 9.48
N PHE A 60 11.86 -4.68 8.17
CA PHE A 60 10.82 -5.51 7.56
C PHE A 60 11.25 -6.97 7.58
N THR A 61 10.29 -7.86 7.76
CA THR A 61 10.55 -9.30 7.72
C THR A 61 10.59 -9.78 6.28
N ARG A 62 11.77 -10.20 5.80
CA ARG A 62 11.88 -10.84 4.48
C ARG A 62 11.19 -12.20 4.51
N LEU A 63 10.26 -12.43 3.57
CA LEU A 63 9.55 -13.68 3.46
C LEU A 63 10.35 -14.71 2.67
N ASN A 64 10.34 -15.96 3.13
CA ASN A 64 10.92 -17.09 2.39
C ASN A 64 9.91 -17.61 1.34
N ALA A 65 10.38 -18.50 0.46
CA ALA A 65 9.55 -19.04 -0.62
C ALA A 65 8.27 -19.76 -0.15
N GLU A 66 8.31 -20.38 1.03
CA GLU A 66 7.14 -21.06 1.60
C GLU A 66 6.10 -20.08 2.12
N ALA A 67 6.52 -19.02 2.83
CA ALA A 67 5.66 -17.95 3.30
C ALA A 67 5.02 -17.20 2.13
N VAL A 68 5.80 -16.91 1.08
CA VAL A 68 5.31 -16.25 -0.15
C VAL A 68 4.20 -17.07 -0.82
N LYS A 69 4.33 -18.40 -0.90
CA LYS A 69 3.30 -19.28 -1.48
C LYS A 69 1.98 -19.30 -0.71
N ARG A 70 1.99 -18.90 0.57
CA ARG A 70 0.81 -18.86 1.44
C ARG A 70 0.14 -17.49 1.44
N LEU A 71 0.68 -16.49 0.75
CA LEU A 71 0.09 -15.17 0.68
C LEU A 71 -1.27 -15.20 -0.04
N PRO A 72 -2.21 -14.32 0.33
CA PRO A 72 -3.46 -14.16 -0.40
C PRO A 72 -3.22 -13.88 -1.89
N HIS A 73 -4.13 -14.34 -2.74
CA HIS A 73 -4.09 -14.05 -4.16
C HIS A 73 -4.01 -12.53 -4.41
N GLY A 74 -3.15 -12.11 -5.34
CA GLY A 74 -2.92 -10.70 -5.66
C GLY A 74 -1.85 -10.00 -4.81
N MET A 75 -1.42 -10.60 -3.68
CA MET A 75 -0.32 -10.04 -2.88
C MET A 75 1.04 -10.17 -3.55
N MET A 76 1.19 -11.05 -4.53
CA MET A 76 2.45 -11.32 -5.22
C MET A 76 2.30 -11.10 -6.74
N GLU A 77 3.25 -10.41 -7.37
CA GLU A 77 3.39 -10.39 -8.84
C GLU A 77 3.98 -11.72 -9.34
N GLN A 78 3.69 -12.08 -10.60
CA GLN A 78 4.23 -13.30 -11.21
C GLN A 78 5.77 -13.31 -11.29
N ASN A 79 6.40 -12.14 -11.38
CA ASN A 79 7.85 -11.96 -11.53
C ASN A 79 8.52 -11.39 -10.27
N VAL A 80 7.92 -11.58 -9.09
CA VAL A 80 8.49 -11.08 -7.84
C VAL A 80 9.86 -11.71 -7.57
N GLN A 81 10.81 -10.90 -7.11
CA GLN A 81 12.14 -11.34 -6.72
C GLN A 81 12.25 -11.48 -5.20
N THR A 82 11.79 -10.46 -4.47
CA THR A 82 11.77 -10.49 -3.00
C THR A 82 10.50 -9.84 -2.47
N VAL A 83 9.96 -10.43 -1.41
CA VAL A 83 8.81 -9.93 -0.66
C VAL A 83 9.24 -9.69 0.79
N TRP A 84 8.87 -8.55 1.32
CA TRP A 84 8.97 -8.22 2.73
C TRP A 84 7.59 -7.94 3.31
N GLN A 85 7.44 -8.19 4.61
CA GLN A 85 6.25 -7.91 5.38
C GLN A 85 6.58 -6.96 6.52
N THR A 86 5.66 -6.04 6.80
CA THR A 86 5.68 -5.23 8.02
C THR A 86 4.27 -5.08 8.58
N GLU A 87 4.15 -4.83 9.87
CA GLU A 87 2.90 -4.44 10.52
C GLU A 87 3.02 -3.00 11.03
N ARG A 88 1.95 -2.22 10.82
CA ARG A 88 1.81 -0.84 11.31
C ARG A 88 0.37 -0.64 11.75
N ASN A 89 0.17 -0.21 12.99
CA ASN A 89 -1.17 0.06 13.57
C ASN A 89 -2.17 -1.11 13.38
N GLY A 90 -1.69 -2.35 13.55
CA GLY A 90 -2.51 -3.57 13.40
C GLY A 90 -2.85 -3.94 11.96
N THR A 91 -2.24 -3.28 10.96
CA THR A 91 -2.42 -3.60 9.54
C THR A 91 -1.12 -4.14 8.95
N VAL A 92 -1.23 -5.22 8.18
CA VAL A 92 -0.09 -5.86 7.50
C VAL A 92 0.09 -5.29 6.11
N PHE A 93 1.32 -4.92 5.80
CA PHE A 93 1.74 -4.41 4.50
C PHE A 93 2.81 -5.31 3.90
N TYR A 94 2.76 -5.46 2.58
CA TYR A 94 3.74 -6.20 1.80
C TYR A 94 4.48 -5.26 0.86
N LEU A 95 5.80 -5.35 0.86
CA LEU A 95 6.67 -4.67 -0.09
C LEU A 95 7.25 -5.73 -1.03
N ASN A 96 7.08 -5.53 -2.33
CA ASN A 96 7.56 -6.44 -3.35
C ASN A 96 8.55 -5.73 -4.26
N THR A 97 9.55 -6.45 -4.74
CA THR A 97 10.47 -5.98 -5.79
C THR A 97 10.49 -6.94 -6.96
N ASN A 98 10.68 -6.40 -8.16
CA ASN A 98 11.02 -7.16 -9.35
C ASN A 98 12.05 -6.37 -10.18
N ALA A 99 12.39 -6.86 -11.38
CA ALA A 99 13.36 -6.20 -12.25
C ALA A 99 12.90 -4.81 -12.72
N GLU A 100 11.60 -4.58 -12.83
CA GLU A 100 11.01 -3.36 -13.41
C GLU A 100 10.73 -2.30 -12.35
N GLY A 101 10.57 -2.70 -11.09
CA GLY A 101 10.33 -1.78 -10.00
C GLY A 101 9.90 -2.46 -8.71
N CYS A 102 8.93 -1.86 -8.03
CA CYS A 102 8.44 -2.36 -6.75
C CYS A 102 6.98 -1.98 -6.51
N SER A 103 6.38 -2.61 -5.51
CA SER A 103 5.01 -2.32 -5.10
C SER A 103 4.84 -2.42 -3.59
N VAL A 104 3.87 -1.68 -3.04
CA VAL A 104 3.38 -1.86 -1.68
C VAL A 104 1.91 -2.26 -1.71
N LYS A 105 1.51 -3.24 -0.89
CA LYS A 105 0.15 -3.78 -0.87
C LYS A 105 -0.37 -3.98 0.54
N THR A 106 -1.68 -3.91 0.69
CA THR A 106 -2.40 -4.26 1.93
C THR A 106 -3.74 -4.92 1.60
N VAL A 107 -4.18 -5.81 2.49
CA VAL A 107 -5.51 -6.43 2.42
C VAL A 107 -6.62 -5.42 2.68
N VAL A 108 -6.34 -4.35 3.44
CA VAL A 108 -7.34 -3.41 3.93
C VAL A 108 -6.83 -1.97 3.89
N ALA A 109 -7.62 -1.09 3.29
CA ALA A 109 -7.42 0.36 3.28
C ALA A 109 -8.69 1.06 2.78
N ASP A 110 -8.91 2.31 3.20
CA ASP A 110 -9.97 3.13 2.62
C ASP A 110 -9.60 3.53 1.19
N GLU A 111 -10.39 3.05 0.21
CA GLU A 111 -10.12 3.22 -1.22
C GLU A 111 -10.02 4.70 -1.63
N THR A 112 -10.96 5.52 -1.15
CA THR A 112 -11.04 6.92 -1.53
C THR A 112 -9.88 7.73 -0.94
N ALA A 113 -9.51 7.43 0.31
CA ALA A 113 -8.35 8.02 0.98
C ALA A 113 -7.04 7.63 0.28
N VAL A 114 -6.83 6.34 -0.05
CA VAL A 114 -5.64 5.89 -0.78
C VAL A 114 -5.50 6.67 -2.08
N ARG A 115 -6.57 6.74 -2.88
CA ARG A 115 -6.54 7.43 -4.18
C ARG A 115 -6.24 8.91 -4.06
N LYS A 116 -6.90 9.61 -3.13
CA LYS A 116 -6.69 11.04 -2.89
C LYS A 116 -5.25 11.33 -2.49
N GLN A 117 -4.71 10.56 -1.55
CA GLN A 117 -3.36 10.76 -1.04
C GLN A 117 -2.30 10.34 -2.08
N PHE A 118 -2.55 9.26 -2.81
CA PHE A 118 -1.70 8.84 -3.93
C PHE A 118 -1.62 9.90 -5.03
N ALA A 119 -2.76 10.49 -5.44
CA ALA A 119 -2.78 11.58 -6.40
C ALA A 119 -1.94 12.78 -5.92
N ALA A 120 -2.11 13.18 -4.65
CA ALA A 120 -1.35 14.29 -4.08
C ALA A 120 0.16 14.05 -4.13
N VAL A 121 0.63 12.85 -3.76
CA VAL A 121 2.07 12.53 -3.81
C VAL A 121 2.58 12.36 -5.23
N ALA A 122 1.77 11.83 -6.14
CA ALA A 122 2.13 11.67 -7.55
C ALA A 122 2.25 13.02 -8.27
N GLU A 123 1.41 13.99 -7.92
CA GLU A 123 1.42 15.33 -8.51
C GLU A 123 2.51 16.24 -7.90
N GLN A 124 2.76 16.10 -6.60
CA GLN A 124 3.82 16.84 -5.89
C GLN A 124 5.21 16.20 -6.06
N ALA A 125 5.43 15.48 -7.17
CA ALA A 125 6.73 14.92 -7.50
C ALA A 125 7.75 16.08 -7.51
N GLY A 126 8.70 16.05 -6.55
CA GLY A 126 9.56 17.20 -6.24
C GLY A 126 10.28 17.79 -7.47
N ALA A 127 10.92 18.95 -7.31
CA ALA A 127 11.37 19.84 -8.41
C ALA A 127 12.10 19.19 -9.63
N LYS A 128 12.67 17.99 -9.47
CA LYS A 128 13.40 17.23 -10.50
C LYS A 128 12.57 16.17 -11.22
N VAL A 129 11.26 16.15 -11.00
CA VAL A 129 10.34 15.18 -11.60
C VAL A 129 9.18 15.91 -12.25
N LYS A 130 8.98 15.66 -13.54
CA LYS A 130 7.78 16.12 -14.25
C LYS A 130 6.70 15.06 -14.11
N ALA A 131 5.71 15.33 -13.27
CA ALA A 131 4.53 14.50 -13.12
C ALA A 131 3.46 14.85 -14.16
N ARG A 132 2.78 13.83 -14.67
CA ARG A 132 1.60 13.96 -15.55
C ARG A 132 0.57 12.92 -15.19
N PHE A 133 -0.69 13.34 -15.11
CA PHE A 133 -1.81 12.39 -15.10
C PHE A 133 -1.77 11.52 -16.36
N HIS A 134 -2.01 10.22 -16.22
CA HIS A 134 -2.01 9.28 -17.34
C HIS A 134 -3.39 8.68 -17.57
N SER A 135 -3.98 8.03 -16.57
CA SER A 135 -5.32 7.46 -16.68
C SER A 135 -6.02 7.30 -15.33
N ASP A 136 -7.35 7.31 -15.35
CA ASP A 136 -8.21 6.86 -14.25
C ASP A 136 -9.27 5.92 -14.83
N GLU A 137 -9.16 4.64 -14.49
CA GLU A 137 -9.97 3.57 -15.05
C GLU A 137 -10.76 2.86 -13.95
N THR A 138 -11.95 2.39 -14.31
CA THR A 138 -12.80 1.60 -13.41
C THR A 138 -13.19 0.31 -14.11
N ALA A 139 -12.87 -0.82 -13.48
CA ALA A 139 -13.33 -2.14 -13.89
C ALA A 139 -14.65 -2.44 -13.18
N THR A 140 -15.74 -2.36 -13.93
CA THR A 140 -17.09 -2.68 -13.46
C THR A 140 -17.24 -4.20 -13.38
N SER A 141 -17.19 -4.74 -12.17
CA SER A 141 -17.42 -6.17 -11.90
C SER A 141 -18.17 -6.32 -10.57
N ILE A 142 -18.53 -7.55 -10.18
CA ILE A 142 -19.11 -7.83 -8.85
C ILE A 142 -18.17 -7.42 -7.69
N PHE A 143 -16.87 -7.32 -7.97
CA PHE A 143 -15.87 -6.74 -7.08
C PHE A 143 -15.16 -5.60 -7.83
N PRO A 144 -15.62 -4.35 -7.68
CA PRO A 144 -15.11 -3.24 -8.49
C PRO A 144 -13.64 -2.95 -8.15
N PHE A 145 -12.85 -2.69 -9.18
CA PHE A 145 -11.48 -2.20 -9.04
C PHE A 145 -11.32 -0.89 -9.80
N ARG A 146 -10.49 -0.01 -9.26
CA ARG A 146 -10.14 1.25 -9.88
C ARG A 146 -8.64 1.36 -10.00
N ARG A 147 -8.18 1.93 -11.11
CA ARG A 147 -6.78 2.09 -11.44
C ARG A 147 -6.50 3.55 -11.75
N LEU A 148 -5.69 4.18 -10.91
CA LEU A 148 -5.22 5.56 -11.11
C LEU A 148 -3.74 5.52 -11.46
N THR A 149 -3.36 6.11 -12.60
CA THR A 149 -1.99 6.08 -13.09
C THR A 149 -1.46 7.49 -13.36
N TYR A 150 -0.22 7.73 -12.93
CA TYR A 150 0.56 8.92 -13.26
C TYR A 150 1.87 8.52 -13.92
N ALA A 151 2.36 9.35 -14.83
CA ALA A 151 3.66 9.24 -15.44
C ALA A 151 4.63 10.23 -14.80
N TRP A 152 5.80 9.75 -14.39
CA TRP A 152 6.92 10.57 -13.95
C TRP A 152 8.02 10.55 -15.00
N GLN A 153 8.54 11.73 -15.32
CA GLN A 153 9.73 11.90 -16.13
C GLN A 153 10.82 12.58 -15.30
N PHE A 154 11.98 11.95 -15.21
CA PHE A 154 13.15 12.43 -14.48
C PHE A 154 14.06 13.30 -15.37
N GLU A 155 14.90 14.14 -14.76
CA GLU A 155 15.86 14.99 -15.49
C GLU A 155 16.85 14.19 -16.37
N ASP A 156 17.18 12.96 -15.97
CA ASP A 156 18.04 12.05 -16.72
C ASP A 156 17.33 11.36 -17.91
N GLY A 157 16.11 11.80 -18.23
CA GLY A 157 15.30 11.28 -19.34
C GLY A 157 14.56 9.99 -19.01
N LYS A 158 14.84 9.33 -17.88
CA LYS A 158 14.14 8.11 -17.48
C LYS A 158 12.68 8.41 -17.17
N ARG A 159 11.84 7.38 -17.33
CA ARG A 159 10.40 7.48 -17.11
C ARG A 159 9.94 6.38 -16.17
N ALA A 160 8.87 6.65 -15.44
CA ALA A 160 8.20 5.68 -14.60
C ALA A 160 6.69 5.86 -14.68
N LEU A 161 5.95 4.78 -14.48
CA LEU A 161 4.53 4.79 -14.19
C LEU A 161 4.33 4.50 -12.71
N LEU A 162 3.52 5.34 -12.07
CA LEU A 162 3.03 5.13 -10.73
C LEU A 162 1.57 4.75 -10.85
N THR A 163 1.19 3.61 -10.29
CA THR A 163 -0.18 3.10 -10.41
C THR A 163 -0.75 2.73 -9.04
N ALA A 164 -1.95 3.22 -8.73
CA ALA A 164 -2.76 2.78 -7.61
C ALA A 164 -3.90 1.89 -8.11
N ASN A 165 -3.86 0.60 -7.78
CA ASN A 165 -4.97 -0.32 -7.95
C ASN A 165 -5.70 -0.44 -6.61
N THR A 166 -6.96 -0.03 -6.58
CA THR A 166 -7.76 0.03 -5.36
C THR A 166 -9.13 -0.61 -5.54
N SER A 167 -9.71 -1.12 -4.46
CA SER A 167 -11.09 -1.63 -4.45
C SER A 167 -11.82 -1.14 -3.20
N PRO A 168 -13.07 -0.65 -3.31
CA PRO A 168 -13.90 -0.36 -2.14
C PRO A 168 -14.54 -1.62 -1.54
N SER A 169 -14.30 -2.81 -2.12
CA SER A 169 -14.91 -4.06 -1.68
C SER A 169 -14.14 -4.70 -0.52
N ASP A 170 -14.83 -5.05 0.57
CA ASP A 170 -14.27 -5.82 1.68
C ASP A 170 -14.09 -7.32 1.36
N TYR A 171 -14.48 -7.75 0.16
CA TYR A 171 -14.43 -9.15 -0.27
C TYR A 171 -13.25 -9.49 -1.18
N VAL A 172 -12.44 -8.50 -1.56
CA VAL A 172 -11.24 -8.75 -2.36
C VAL A 172 -10.02 -9.04 -1.47
N PRO A 173 -9.09 -9.88 -1.92
CA PRO A 173 -7.90 -10.21 -1.13
C PRO A 173 -6.92 -9.04 -0.99
N VAL A 174 -7.03 -8.01 -1.84
CA VAL A 174 -6.17 -6.82 -1.84
C VAL A 174 -7.01 -5.58 -2.12
N GLN A 175 -7.20 -4.72 -1.12
CA GLN A 175 -7.93 -3.45 -1.29
C GLN A 175 -7.07 -2.34 -1.86
N ALA A 176 -5.76 -2.36 -1.63
CA ALA A 176 -4.86 -1.37 -2.19
C ALA A 176 -3.51 -1.98 -2.56
N ALA A 177 -3.08 -1.70 -3.78
CA ALA A 177 -1.77 -2.04 -4.32
C ALA A 177 -1.21 -0.85 -5.10
N LEU A 178 -0.08 -0.31 -4.63
CA LEU A 178 0.60 0.84 -5.21
C LEU A 178 1.89 0.38 -5.89
N PHE A 179 2.06 0.70 -7.16
CA PHE A 179 3.15 0.23 -8.01
C PHE A 179 4.00 1.39 -8.49
N PHE A 180 5.31 1.17 -8.52
CA PHE A 180 6.28 2.00 -9.22
C PHE A 180 6.94 1.12 -10.28
N ALA A 181 6.72 1.41 -11.55
CA ALA A 181 7.28 0.66 -12.67
C ALA A 181 8.15 1.57 -13.53
N ARG A 182 9.44 1.25 -13.65
CA ARG A 182 10.34 1.93 -14.59
C ARG A 182 9.91 1.60 -16.00
N GLN A 183 9.85 2.61 -16.85
CA GLN A 183 9.57 2.42 -18.27
C GLN A 183 10.91 2.30 -19.02
N PRO A 184 11.01 1.38 -19.99
CA PRO A 184 12.12 1.40 -20.94
C PRO A 184 12.12 2.76 -21.67
N ALA A 185 13.31 3.23 -22.06
CA ALA A 185 13.39 4.37 -22.95
C ALA A 185 12.66 4.01 -24.26
N GLU A 186 11.71 4.83 -24.70
CA GLU A 186 11.13 4.70 -26.04
C GLU A 186 12.25 4.98 -27.04
N ASN A 187 12.67 3.96 -27.78
CA ASN A 187 13.59 4.08 -28.91
C ASN A 187 12.83 4.59 -30.14
#